data_AF-A0A924XJB4-F1
#
_entry.id   AF-A0A924XJB4-F1
#
_cell.length_a   1.000
_cell.length_b   1.000
_cell.length_c   1.000
_cell.angle_alpha   90.00
_cell.angle_beta   90.00
_cell.angle_gamma   90.00
#
_symmetry.space_group_name_H-M   'P 1'
#
loop_
_entity.id
_entity.type
_entity.pdbx_description
1 polymer ?
#
loop_
_entity_poly.entity_id
_entity_poly.type
_entity_poly.pdbx_seq_one_letter_code
_entity_poly.pdbx_strand_id
1 'polypeptide(L)'
;MTQEQLDLTNQLFNAVYGVADSLGSEASDVAQLILTKNKTLASCKDYFPEGFTFEDLTEDAFKKTSRDADSLNNLLNLMTEGEKTFGVFRVDKNSWWLCVFWNSETKIGSNVLIRANRVET
;
A
#
# COMPACT_ATOMS: atom_id res chain seq x y z
N MET A 1 7.76 20.58 2.88
CA MET A 1 8.35 19.37 2.24
C MET A 1 9.79 19.70 1.88
N THR A 2 10.75 18.93 2.38
CA THR A 2 12.19 19.10 2.10
C THR A 2 12.61 18.32 0.85
N GLN A 3 13.84 18.52 0.35
CA GLN A 3 14.37 17.75 -0.77
C GLN A 3 14.43 16.25 -0.46
N GLU A 4 14.92 15.89 0.72
CA GLU A 4 14.99 14.48 1.17
C GLU A 4 13.60 13.82 1.22
N GLN A 5 12.57 14.57 1.64
CA GLN A 5 11.18 14.12 1.64
C GLN A 5 10.65 13.86 0.24
N LEU A 6 11.00 14.75 -0.70
CA LEU A 6 10.62 14.61 -2.10
C LEU A 6 11.30 13.39 -2.73
N ASP A 7 12.60 13.22 -2.49
CA ASP A 7 13.38 12.09 -3.02
C ASP A 7 12.85 10.75 -2.50
N LEU A 8 12.54 10.67 -1.20
CA LEU A 8 11.92 9.48 -0.61
C LEU A 8 10.51 9.21 -1.19
N THR A 9 9.71 10.26 -1.38
CA THR A 9 8.37 10.12 -1.99
C THR A 9 8.48 9.58 -3.42
N ASN A 10 9.45 10.08 -4.20
CA ASN A 10 9.70 9.60 -5.56
C ASN A 10 10.17 8.14 -5.59
N GLN A 11 11.05 7.75 -4.66
CA GLN A 11 11.49 6.36 -4.53
C GLN A 11 10.32 5.42 -4.20
N LEU A 12 9.46 5.83 -3.25
CA LEU A 12 8.27 5.06 -2.91
C LEU A 12 7.31 4.96 -4.10
N PHE A 13 7.06 6.05 -4.80
CA PHE A 13 6.20 6.06 -5.98
C PHE A 13 6.69 5.07 -7.05
N ASN A 14 7.99 5.04 -7.32
CA ASN A 14 8.57 4.07 -8.25
C ASN A 14 8.44 2.62 -7.75
N ALA A 15 8.63 2.39 -6.45
CA ALA A 15 8.49 1.05 -5.87
C ALA A 15 7.03 0.53 -5.89
N VAL A 16 6.04 1.42 -5.80
CA VAL A 16 4.62 1.04 -5.87
C VAL A 16 4.26 0.39 -7.21
N TYR A 17 4.84 0.84 -8.32
CA TYR A 17 4.59 0.22 -9.62
C TYR A 17 5.08 -1.23 -9.68
N GLY A 18 6.23 -1.54 -9.08
CA GLY A 18 6.73 -2.92 -9.02
C GLY A 18 5.79 -3.85 -8.25
N VAL A 19 5.13 -3.34 -7.20
CA VAL A 19 4.12 -4.11 -6.44
C VAL A 19 2.84 -4.33 -7.26
N ALA A 20 2.46 -3.37 -8.09
CA ALA A 20 1.32 -3.49 -8.99
C ALA A 20 1.55 -4.59 -10.05
N ASP A 21 2.71 -4.56 -10.69
CA ASP A 21 3.13 -5.52 -11.71
C ASP A 21 3.18 -6.95 -11.14
N SER A 22 3.75 -7.10 -9.94
CA SER A 22 3.86 -8.42 -9.31
C SER A 22 2.55 -9.04 -8.86
N LEU A 23 1.55 -8.22 -8.53
CA LEU A 23 0.21 -8.70 -8.21
C LEU A 23 -0.53 -9.22 -9.44
N GLY A 24 -0.02 -8.96 -10.66
CA GLY A 24 -0.65 -9.35 -11.91
C GLY A 24 -1.96 -8.61 -12.14
N SER A 25 -2.00 -7.34 -11.75
CA SER A 25 -3.20 -6.52 -11.86
C SER A 25 -3.50 -6.16 -13.31
N GLU A 26 -4.67 -6.51 -13.81
CA GLU A 26 -5.15 -6.12 -15.14
C GLU A 26 -6.01 -4.84 -15.12
N ALA A 27 -6.12 -4.20 -13.96
CA ALA A 27 -6.91 -2.98 -13.79
C ALA A 27 -6.17 -1.74 -14.30
N SER A 28 -6.88 -0.68 -14.72
CA SER A 28 -6.25 0.61 -15.06
C SER A 28 -5.69 1.35 -13.83
N ASP A 29 -6.23 1.07 -12.64
CA ASP A 29 -5.77 1.58 -11.34
C ASP A 29 -5.00 0.49 -10.56
N VAL A 30 -3.83 0.12 -11.07
CA VAL A 30 -3.04 -1.02 -10.57
C VAL A 30 -2.49 -0.82 -9.15
N ALA A 31 -1.89 0.34 -8.86
CA ALA A 31 -1.41 0.68 -7.52
C ALA A 31 -1.22 2.19 -7.34
N GLN A 32 -1.36 2.66 -6.10
CA GLN A 32 -1.36 4.07 -5.75
C GLN A 32 -0.62 4.31 -4.44
N LEU A 33 0.11 5.42 -4.38
CA LEU A 33 0.64 6.02 -3.17
C LEU A 33 -0.20 7.24 -2.82
N ILE A 34 -0.78 7.24 -1.61
CA ILE A 34 -1.68 8.27 -1.13
C ILE A 34 -1.09 8.89 0.13
N LEU A 35 -0.82 10.19 0.08
CA LEU A 35 -0.50 10.97 1.28
C LEU A 35 -1.80 11.31 2.00
N THR A 36 -1.93 10.89 3.25
CA THR A 36 -3.18 10.98 4.02
C THR A 36 -2.96 11.55 5.41
N LYS A 37 -3.98 12.26 5.91
CA LYS A 37 -4.05 12.74 7.31
C LYS A 37 -4.61 11.68 8.27
N ASN A 38 -5.13 10.58 7.74
CA ASN A 38 -5.63 9.46 8.53
C ASN A 38 -4.51 8.85 9.36
N LYS A 39 -4.86 8.29 10.53
CA LYS A 39 -3.89 7.80 11.51
C LYS A 39 -3.72 6.28 11.50
N THR A 40 -4.65 5.56 10.89
CA THR A 40 -4.64 4.09 10.83
C THR A 40 -5.13 3.58 9.48
N LEU A 41 -4.75 2.37 9.10
CA LEU A 41 -5.26 1.72 7.90
C LEU A 41 -6.79 1.57 7.90
N ALA A 42 -7.39 1.19 9.03
CA ALA A 42 -8.84 1.05 9.15
C ALA A 42 -9.60 2.38 8.88
N SER A 43 -9.00 3.52 9.23
CA SER A 43 -9.58 4.85 8.96
C SER A 43 -9.49 5.28 7.49
N CYS A 44 -8.77 4.54 6.65
CA CYS A 44 -8.61 4.82 5.23
C CYS A 44 -9.74 4.28 4.32
N LYS A 45 -10.85 3.81 4.90
CA LYS A 45 -11.97 3.23 4.16
C LYS A 45 -12.47 4.11 3.02
N ASP A 46 -12.51 5.43 3.22
CA ASP A 46 -13.03 6.39 2.24
C ASP A 46 -12.18 6.48 0.96
N TYR A 47 -10.96 5.94 0.96
CA TYR A 47 -10.18 5.85 -0.27
C TYR A 47 -10.68 4.71 -1.16
N PHE A 48 -11.34 3.69 -0.63
CA PHE A 48 -11.77 2.49 -1.36
C PHE A 48 -13.22 2.63 -1.87
N PRO A 49 -13.57 1.92 -2.97
CA PRO A 49 -14.97 1.86 -3.43
C PRO A 49 -15.91 1.31 -2.36
N GLU A 50 -17.19 1.69 -2.44
CA GLU A 50 -18.22 1.15 -1.55
C GLU A 50 -18.34 -0.38 -1.68
N GLY A 51 -18.70 -1.04 -0.57
CA GLY A 51 -18.86 -2.49 -0.50
C GLY A 51 -17.59 -3.28 -0.14
N PHE A 52 -16.41 -2.65 -0.21
CA PHE A 52 -15.17 -3.28 0.26
C PHE A 52 -15.13 -3.38 1.79
N THR A 53 -14.76 -4.56 2.28
CA THR A 53 -14.60 -4.86 3.71
C THR A 53 -13.12 -4.97 4.04
N PHE A 54 -12.73 -4.36 5.16
CA PHE A 54 -11.36 -4.36 5.65
C PHE A 54 -11.06 -5.63 6.45
N GLU A 55 -9.88 -6.21 6.22
CA GLU A 55 -9.30 -7.28 7.00
C GLU A 55 -7.85 -6.92 7.34
N ASP A 56 -7.52 -6.87 8.63
CA ASP A 56 -6.15 -6.72 9.10
C ASP A 56 -5.32 -7.96 8.74
N LEU A 57 -4.09 -7.74 8.30
CA LEU A 57 -3.13 -8.79 8.01
C LEU A 57 -1.89 -8.63 8.88
N THR A 58 -1.29 -9.76 9.24
CA THR A 58 0.11 -9.75 9.71
C THR A 58 1.04 -9.48 8.54
N GLU A 59 2.25 -9.00 8.82
CA GLU A 59 3.27 -8.78 7.78
C GLU A 59 3.56 -10.06 6.98
N ASP A 60 3.60 -11.22 7.65
CA ASP A 60 3.81 -12.52 6.98
C ASP A 60 2.65 -12.89 6.04
N ALA A 61 1.40 -12.65 6.46
CA ALA A 61 0.23 -12.91 5.63
C ALA A 61 0.20 -11.95 4.43
N PHE A 62 0.58 -10.70 4.66
CA PHE A 62 0.71 -9.67 3.63
C PHE A 62 1.77 -10.06 2.58
N LYS A 63 2.97 -10.47 3.00
CA LYS A 63 4.05 -10.94 2.11
C LYS A 63 3.67 -12.17 1.31
N LYS A 64 2.95 -13.13 1.91
CA LYS A 64 2.44 -14.31 1.18
C LYS A 64 1.43 -13.93 0.09
N THR A 65 0.69 -12.85 0.30
CA THR A 65 -0.37 -12.41 -0.59
C THR A 65 0.19 -11.68 -1.83
N SER A 66 1.38 -11.06 -1.74
CA SER A 66 1.97 -10.29 -2.86
C SER A 66 2.56 -11.12 -3.99
N ARG A 67 2.67 -12.46 -3.86
CA ARG A 67 3.29 -13.43 -4.80
C ARG A 67 4.76 -13.17 -5.19
N ASP A 68 5.20 -11.91 -5.33
CA ASP A 68 6.59 -11.49 -5.46
C ASP A 68 7.09 -10.87 -4.16
N ALA A 69 8.22 -11.37 -3.69
CA ALA A 69 8.87 -10.87 -2.50
C ALA A 69 9.77 -9.66 -2.81
N ASP A 70 10.35 -9.54 -4.00
CA ASP A 70 11.44 -8.58 -4.24
C ASP A 70 10.92 -7.14 -4.37
N SER A 71 9.91 -6.92 -5.21
CA SER A 71 9.27 -5.61 -5.37
C SER A 71 8.65 -5.12 -4.06
N LEU A 72 8.06 -6.05 -3.30
CA LEU A 72 7.48 -5.76 -2.00
C LEU A 72 8.56 -5.46 -0.94
N ASN A 73 9.61 -6.26 -0.88
CA ASN A 73 10.72 -6.05 0.05
C ASN A 73 11.39 -4.71 -0.22
N ASN A 74 11.58 -4.33 -1.49
CA ASN A 74 12.08 -3.01 -1.84
C ASN A 74 11.18 -1.90 -1.29
N LEU A 75 9.86 -2.00 -1.48
CA LEU A 75 8.90 -1.05 -0.93
C LEU A 75 8.98 -0.95 0.60
N LEU A 76 9.00 -2.09 1.30
CA LEU A 76 9.05 -2.13 2.77
C LEU A 76 10.39 -1.60 3.31
N ASN A 77 11.49 -1.82 2.59
CA ASN A 77 12.81 -1.29 2.97
C ASN A 77 12.88 0.23 2.84
N LEU A 78 12.19 0.82 1.86
CA LEU A 78 12.08 2.28 1.72
C LEU A 78 11.23 2.89 2.85
N MET A 79 10.22 2.16 3.31
CA MET A 79 9.46 2.53 4.51
C MET A 79 10.28 2.23 5.75
N THR A 80 11.18 3.13 6.10
CA THR A 80 12.07 2.97 7.26
C THR A 80 11.29 3.17 8.58
N GLU A 81 11.95 3.69 9.62
CA GLU A 81 11.39 3.96 10.95
C GLU A 81 9.91 4.41 10.93
N GLY A 82 9.12 3.92 11.89
CA GLY A 82 7.69 4.19 11.97
C GLY A 82 6.84 2.93 11.85
N GLU A 83 5.70 2.95 12.53
CA GLU A 83 4.78 1.83 12.59
C GLU A 83 4.12 1.58 11.23
N LYS A 84 4.00 0.30 10.89
CA LYS A 84 3.36 -0.17 9.66
C LYS A 84 2.20 -1.05 10.03
N THR A 85 1.09 -0.86 9.35
CA THR A 85 -0.08 -1.74 9.44
C THR A 85 -0.41 -2.27 8.06
N PHE A 86 -0.78 -3.54 8.01
CA PHE A 86 -1.01 -4.27 6.77
C PHE A 86 -2.45 -4.74 6.75
N GLY A 87 -3.03 -4.82 5.56
CA GLY A 87 -4.37 -5.34 5.44
C GLY A 87 -4.80 -5.50 4.00
N VAL A 88 -6.00 -6.05 3.85
CA VAL A 88 -6.67 -6.19 2.57
C VAL A 88 -8.05 -5.58 2.67
N PHE A 89 -8.42 -4.77 1.68
CA PHE A 89 -9.81 -4.43 1.43
C PHE A 89 -10.33 -5.35 0.34
N ARG A 90 -11.37 -6.14 0.59
CA ARG A 90 -11.93 -7.08 -0.40
C ARG A 90 -13.44 -6.94 -0.50
N VAL A 91 -13.98 -7.14 -1.71
CA VAL A 91 -15.42 -7.32 -1.93
C VAL A 91 -15.74 -8.80 -2.16
N ASP A 92 -14.85 -9.51 -2.86
CA ASP A 92 -14.94 -10.95 -3.09
C ASP A 92 -13.54 -11.58 -3.21
N LYS A 93 -13.46 -12.83 -3.69
CA LYS A 93 -12.19 -13.55 -3.86
C LYS A 93 -11.34 -13.03 -5.03
N ASN A 94 -11.98 -12.38 -5.98
CA ASN A 94 -11.39 -12.00 -7.27
C ASN A 94 -11.04 -10.50 -7.29
N SER A 95 -11.69 -9.67 -6.49
CA SER A 95 -11.46 -8.23 -6.41
C SER A 95 -11.09 -7.78 -5.00
N TRP A 96 -9.82 -7.41 -4.85
CA TRP A 96 -9.28 -6.97 -3.56
C TRP A 96 -8.10 -6.02 -3.72
N TRP A 97 -7.86 -5.22 -2.69
CA TRP A 97 -6.76 -4.27 -2.57
C TRP A 97 -5.81 -4.71 -1.47
N LEU A 98 -4.56 -4.96 -1.84
CA LEU A 98 -3.47 -5.13 -0.90
C LEU A 98 -3.04 -3.77 -0.36
N CYS A 99 -2.95 -3.60 0.96
CA CYS A 99 -2.71 -2.30 1.57
C CYS A 99 -1.59 -2.31 2.61
N VAL A 100 -0.74 -1.29 2.56
CA VAL A 100 0.24 -0.94 3.59
C VAL A 100 -0.01 0.49 4.02
N PHE A 101 -0.17 0.71 5.32
CA PHE A 101 -0.19 2.04 5.90
C PHE A 101 1.08 2.26 6.72
N TRP A 102 1.76 3.37 6.48
CA TRP A 102 2.98 3.75 7.18
C TRP A 102 2.82 5.09 7.88
N ASN A 103 2.94 5.07 9.21
CA ASN A 103 2.93 6.26 10.03
C ASN A 103 4.28 6.99 9.88
N SER A 104 4.30 7.98 8.99
CA SER A 104 5.51 8.60 8.45
C SER A 104 5.47 10.13 8.50
N GLU A 105 4.60 10.71 9.34
CA GLU A 105 4.47 12.16 9.53
C GLU A 105 5.81 12.85 9.79
N THR A 106 6.70 12.25 10.57
CA THR A 106 8.02 12.82 10.87
C THR A 106 9.04 12.64 9.74
N LYS A 107 8.81 11.69 8.82
CA LYS A 107 9.72 11.37 7.72
C LYS A 107 9.33 12.09 6.44
N ILE A 108 8.09 11.94 5.98
CA ILE A 108 7.59 12.49 4.71
C ILE A 108 6.75 13.76 4.93
N GLY A 109 6.32 14.04 6.16
CA GLY A 109 5.41 15.15 6.48
C GLY A 109 3.93 14.77 6.42
N SER A 110 3.61 13.51 6.14
CA SER A 110 2.25 12.94 6.11
C SER A 110 2.33 11.44 6.36
N ASN A 111 1.21 10.81 6.76
CA ASN A 111 1.10 9.36 6.68
C ASN A 111 0.92 8.93 5.24
N VAL A 112 1.33 7.70 4.95
CA VAL A 112 1.30 7.14 3.62
C VAL A 112 0.42 5.90 3.63
N LEU A 113 -0.54 5.86 2.73
CA LEU A 113 -1.26 4.65 2.35
C LEU A 113 -0.75 4.21 0.99
N ILE A 114 -0.30 2.97 0.89
CA ILE A 114 -0.03 2.30 -0.36
C ILE A 114 -1.07 1.24 -0.56
N ARG A 115 -1.68 1.23 -1.74
CA ARG A 115 -2.68 0.24 -2.10
C ARG A 115 -2.44 -0.25 -3.51
N ALA A 116 -2.65 -1.54 -3.73
CA ALA A 116 -2.55 -2.15 -5.04
C ALA A 116 -3.74 -3.07 -5.26
N ASN A 117 -4.42 -2.89 -6.39
CA ASN A 117 -5.59 -3.67 -6.74
C ASN A 117 -5.15 -4.98 -7.39
N ARG A 118 -5.85 -6.06 -7.09
CA ARG A 118 -5.84 -7.27 -7.90
C ARG A 118 -7.27 -7.59 -8.30
N VAL A 119 -7.46 -7.73 -9.61
CA VAL A 119 -8.69 -8.26 -10.21
C VAL A 119 -8.32 -9.51 -10.99
N GLU A 120 -8.82 -10.67 -10.58
CA GLU A 120 -8.72 -11.91 -11.36
C GLU A 120 -10.02 -12.09 -12.17
N THR A 121 -9.93 -12.07 -13.50
CA THR A 121 -11.04 -12.42 -14.41
C THR A 121 -11.16 -13.92 -14.65
#